data_AF-A0A952DSY9-F1
#
_entry.id   AF-A0A952DSY9-F1
#
_cell.length_a   1.000
_cell.length_b   1.000
_cell.length_c   1.000
_cell.angle_alpha   90.00
_cell.angle_beta   90.00
_cell.angle_gamma   90.00
#
_symmetry.space_group_name_H-M   'P 1'
#
loop_
_entity.id
_entity.type
_entity.pdbx_description
1 polymer ?
#
loop_
_entity_poly.entity_id
_entity_poly.type
_entity_poly.pdbx_seq_one_letter_code
_entity_poly.pdbx_strand_id
1 'polypeptide(L)'
;MKFLKFTLFSLMLFMGFAAKAQLPIAYYDFEDNTLRNTTVETTLETAVSTIGTPVLTPYGTLTAAHGAGNGTAYPTGSIDGMAIGYFGFSNVATQPSAAASNTAPHLDFGPYDFTGLSTITLTMDVIGIGDRSSRNLAVYWSTDGVTFTAITNRAVTGTYSNISYTLPAGANNQTTIYIRVLGYNPLDNVTTPDAANGVVKIDNLTLSATTFTGALTLANAVAHGEGLSSGGTYVPDYGVATINSGAGNDVTMSSALTFTGRITLTSGNLVVGSNTLSLNYNGTPIARTSGFISMSATSNLEIGNGTQTSTTTIPNNTFVTPTSFNSLAINRLSGTTNWGNNPITLSGDLEVTSGTTGTFAINNATGTISVGGNTAINNNGRLTVSAANNFSVTGNVDLNNSGIFTVSATNANASIAGNLNINNSAQVVASGTNTGANVTILVGGNFNIGNSLSLNGSTSIVSVGGNVTGSGTINSFANTRRIIMTGSGKTLSSAITYGNVEINSLGNISLTGSTTF
;
A
#
# COMPACT_ATOMS: atom_id res chain seq x y z
N MET A 1 51.59 -0.95 -15.53
CA MET A 1 50.50 -1.86 -15.15
C MET A 1 49.24 -1.03 -14.93
N LYS A 2 48.19 -1.31 -15.71
CA LYS A 2 46.92 -0.59 -15.72
C LYS A 2 46.10 -0.95 -14.48
N PHE A 3 45.75 0.02 -13.64
CA PHE A 3 44.61 -0.09 -12.71
C PHE A 3 43.50 0.77 -13.27
N LEU A 4 42.62 0.13 -14.04
CA LEU A 4 41.46 0.75 -14.68
C LEU A 4 40.24 -0.10 -14.32
N LYS A 5 39.20 0.56 -13.79
CA LYS A 5 37.79 0.14 -13.68
C LYS A 5 37.47 -0.98 -12.67
N PHE A 6 37.09 -0.58 -11.46
CA PHE A 6 36.05 -1.25 -10.65
C PHE A 6 35.35 -0.23 -9.73
N THR A 7 34.83 0.85 -10.33
CA THR A 7 33.97 1.84 -9.65
C THR A 7 32.86 2.23 -10.61
N LEU A 8 32.07 1.26 -11.05
CA LEU A 8 30.84 1.52 -11.81
C LEU A 8 29.90 0.30 -11.79
N PHE A 9 29.45 -0.15 -10.63
CA PHE A 9 28.35 -1.14 -10.53
C PHE A 9 27.51 -1.01 -9.26
N SER A 10 27.38 0.21 -8.73
CA SER A 10 26.36 0.52 -7.70
C SER A 10 25.40 1.62 -8.13
N LEU A 11 25.36 1.96 -9.43
CA LEU A 11 24.18 2.56 -10.03
C LEU A 11 23.15 1.43 -10.26
N MET A 12 22.77 0.75 -9.17
CA MET A 12 21.48 0.06 -9.13
C MET A 12 20.47 1.17 -9.31
N LEU A 13 20.03 1.32 -10.55
CA LEU A 13 18.68 1.58 -10.99
C LEU A 13 17.69 1.69 -9.82
N PHE A 14 17.76 2.78 -9.04
CA PHE A 14 16.61 3.33 -8.36
C PHE A 14 15.75 3.94 -9.47
N MET A 15 15.14 3.07 -10.27
CA MET A 15 13.80 3.36 -10.73
C MET A 15 13.00 3.53 -9.45
N GLY A 16 12.88 4.78 -9.01
CA GLY A 16 11.74 5.14 -8.19
C GLY A 16 10.55 4.65 -8.99
N PHE A 17 9.91 3.59 -8.51
CA PHE A 17 8.56 3.29 -8.93
C PHE A 17 7.78 4.57 -8.63
N ALA A 18 7.61 5.41 -9.65
CA ALA A 18 6.64 6.46 -9.58
C ALA A 18 5.33 5.72 -9.35
N ALA A 19 4.78 5.83 -8.15
CA ALA A 19 3.46 5.29 -7.83
C ALA A 19 2.54 5.67 -9.00
N LYS A 20 1.88 4.69 -9.63
CA LYS A 20 0.87 5.02 -10.65
C LYS A 20 -0.13 5.94 -9.96
N ALA A 21 -0.34 7.15 -10.48
CA ALA A 21 -0.79 8.26 -9.64
C ALA A 21 -2.27 8.18 -9.16
N GLN A 22 -3.05 7.17 -9.55
CA GLN A 22 -4.52 7.25 -9.52
C GLN A 22 -5.18 5.88 -9.27
N LEU A 23 -6.36 5.88 -8.63
CA LEU A 23 -7.16 4.68 -8.43
C LEU A 23 -7.88 4.33 -9.74
N PRO A 24 -7.66 3.16 -10.36
CA PRO A 24 -8.53 2.68 -11.43
C PRO A 24 -9.96 2.51 -10.90
N ILE A 25 -10.94 3.10 -11.57
CA ILE A 25 -12.36 3.02 -11.21
C ILE A 25 -13.12 2.14 -12.19
N ALA A 26 -12.71 2.13 -13.46
CA ALA A 26 -13.29 1.31 -14.52
C ALA A 26 -12.17 0.88 -15.48
N TYR A 27 -12.19 -0.38 -15.90
CA TYR A 27 -11.15 -0.95 -16.74
C TYR A 27 -11.74 -1.96 -17.74
N TYR A 28 -11.23 -1.89 -18.97
CA TYR A 28 -11.45 -2.87 -20.01
C TYR A 28 -10.09 -3.39 -20.46
N ASP A 29 -9.85 -4.68 -20.21
CA ASP A 29 -8.81 -5.48 -20.85
C ASP A 29 -9.44 -6.26 -21.99
N PHE A 30 -8.88 -6.18 -23.20
CA PHE A 30 -9.48 -6.81 -24.36
C PHE A 30 -8.75 -8.09 -24.76
N GLU A 31 -8.93 -9.19 -24.01
CA GLU A 31 -8.31 -10.47 -24.36
C GLU A 31 -9.19 -11.39 -25.23
N ASP A 32 -8.54 -12.39 -25.87
CA ASP A 32 -9.20 -13.57 -26.40
C ASP A 32 -9.00 -14.75 -25.45
N ASN A 33 -10.09 -15.27 -24.91
CA ASN A 33 -10.05 -16.39 -24.01
C ASN A 33 -9.64 -17.65 -24.81
N THR A 34 -8.53 -18.30 -24.43
CA THR A 34 -8.01 -19.51 -25.09
C THR A 34 -8.99 -20.70 -25.09
N LEU A 35 -10.02 -20.67 -24.24
CA LEU A 35 -11.13 -21.63 -24.25
C LEU A 35 -12.35 -21.17 -25.10
N ARG A 36 -12.40 -19.91 -25.55
CA ARG A 36 -13.57 -19.33 -26.25
C ARG A 36 -13.30 -18.71 -27.62
N ASN A 37 -12.06 -18.38 -28.02
CA ASN A 37 -11.54 -18.09 -29.39
C ASN A 37 -12.52 -17.50 -30.45
N THR A 38 -13.53 -16.73 -30.04
CA THR A 38 -14.65 -16.30 -30.90
C THR A 38 -15.38 -15.06 -30.37
N THR A 39 -15.16 -14.64 -29.12
CA THR A 39 -15.87 -13.49 -28.53
C THR A 39 -14.90 -12.62 -27.76
N VAL A 40 -14.74 -11.36 -28.18
CA VAL A 40 -13.98 -10.33 -27.45
C VAL A 40 -14.60 -10.14 -26.08
N GLU A 41 -13.79 -10.18 -25.02
CA GLU A 41 -14.27 -9.80 -23.69
C GLU A 41 -14.53 -8.29 -23.65
N THR A 42 -15.79 -7.91 -23.44
CA THR A 42 -16.21 -6.51 -23.29
C THR A 42 -16.74 -6.24 -21.89
N THR A 43 -16.40 -7.11 -20.93
CA THR A 43 -16.85 -7.00 -19.55
C THR A 43 -16.07 -5.89 -18.86
N LEU A 44 -16.79 -4.96 -18.24
CA LEU A 44 -16.16 -3.99 -17.37
C LEU A 44 -15.65 -4.68 -16.11
N GLU A 45 -14.43 -4.35 -15.71
CA GLU A 45 -13.93 -4.56 -14.37
C GLU A 45 -13.90 -3.23 -13.60
N THR A 46 -14.28 -3.24 -12.32
CA THR A 46 -14.36 -2.02 -11.50
C THR A 46 -13.85 -2.25 -10.08
N ALA A 47 -13.19 -1.22 -9.54
CA ALA A 47 -12.69 -1.20 -8.17
C ALA A 47 -13.56 -0.35 -7.23
N VAL A 48 -14.71 0.17 -7.69
CA VAL A 48 -15.57 1.03 -6.88
C VAL A 48 -17.06 0.78 -7.13
N SER A 49 -17.89 0.99 -6.12
CA SER A 49 -19.32 0.62 -6.16
C SER A 49 -20.21 1.52 -7.03
N THR A 50 -19.77 2.73 -7.40
CA THR A 50 -20.63 3.73 -8.05
C THR A 50 -20.58 3.72 -9.56
N ILE A 51 -19.68 2.96 -10.21
CA ILE A 51 -19.48 3.05 -11.66
C ILE A 51 -20.70 2.63 -12.50
N GLY A 52 -21.63 1.89 -11.91
CA GLY A 52 -22.80 1.38 -12.60
C GLY A 52 -22.47 0.16 -13.46
N THR A 53 -23.20 0.00 -14.56
CA THR A 53 -23.04 -1.11 -15.53
C THR A 53 -22.80 -0.58 -16.94
N PRO A 54 -21.72 0.19 -17.16
CA PRO A 54 -21.39 0.72 -18.48
C PRO A 54 -21.20 -0.42 -19.48
N VAL A 55 -21.54 -0.14 -20.73
CA VAL A 55 -21.43 -1.08 -21.84
C VAL A 55 -20.52 -0.48 -22.90
N LEU A 56 -19.73 -1.34 -23.55
CA LEU A 56 -19.06 -0.99 -24.80
C LEU A 56 -20.03 -1.20 -25.98
N THR A 57 -20.37 -0.12 -26.67
CA THR A 57 -21.26 -0.15 -27.83
C THR A 57 -20.51 0.29 -29.10
N PRO A 58 -20.28 -0.61 -30.07
CA PRO A 58 -19.76 -0.22 -31.37
C PRO A 58 -20.87 0.36 -32.26
N TYR A 59 -20.56 1.42 -32.99
CA TYR A 59 -21.47 2.07 -33.93
C TYR A 59 -20.90 2.08 -35.36
N GLY A 60 -21.80 1.96 -36.35
CA GLY A 60 -21.47 1.90 -37.77
C GLY A 60 -21.16 0.47 -38.26
N THR A 61 -20.52 0.34 -39.44
CA THR A 61 -20.06 -0.96 -39.97
C THR A 61 -18.77 -1.44 -39.29
N LEU A 62 -18.61 -1.11 -38.01
CA LEU A 62 -17.47 -1.50 -37.19
C LEU A 62 -17.48 -3.03 -37.11
N THR A 63 -16.64 -3.68 -37.90
CA THR A 63 -16.56 -5.14 -37.89
C THR A 63 -15.47 -5.50 -36.91
N ALA A 64 -15.85 -6.13 -35.79
CA ALA A 64 -14.91 -6.70 -34.84
C ALA A 64 -14.28 -7.94 -35.49
N ALA A 65 -12.99 -7.91 -35.84
CA ALA A 65 -12.22 -9.13 -36.08
C ALA A 65 -10.70 -8.88 -36.13
N HIS A 66 -9.93 -9.72 -35.45
CA HIS A 66 -8.73 -10.30 -36.04
C HIS A 66 -8.83 -11.77 -35.62
N GLY A 67 -9.26 -12.69 -36.47
CA GLY A 67 -8.58 -13.09 -37.70
C GLY A 67 -7.72 -14.30 -37.34
N ALA A 68 -8.26 -15.51 -37.52
CA ALA A 68 -7.55 -16.76 -37.28
C ALA A 68 -6.21 -16.74 -38.05
N GLY A 69 -5.10 -16.75 -37.32
CA GLY A 69 -3.76 -16.89 -37.87
C GLY A 69 -3.19 -15.64 -38.54
N ASN A 70 -2.71 -14.68 -37.75
CA ASN A 70 -1.39 -14.09 -38.00
C ASN A 70 -0.91 -13.32 -36.77
N GLY A 71 0.13 -13.86 -36.14
CA GLY A 71 0.80 -13.21 -35.03
C GLY A 71 1.38 -11.87 -35.45
N THR A 72 0.88 -10.81 -34.84
CA THR A 72 1.75 -9.75 -34.34
C THR A 72 1.47 -9.64 -32.85
N ALA A 73 2.38 -10.22 -32.08
CA ALA A 73 2.46 -10.05 -30.63
C ALA A 73 2.48 -8.55 -30.29
N TYR A 74 1.92 -8.20 -29.12
CA TYR A 74 2.37 -7.03 -28.37
C TYR A 74 3.91 -7.08 -28.30
N PRO A 75 4.65 -6.24 -29.03
CA PRO A 75 6.09 -6.28 -29.04
C PRO A 75 6.56 -5.72 -27.71
N THR A 76 7.07 -6.63 -26.90
CA THR A 76 7.86 -6.44 -25.67
C THR A 76 7.09 -6.24 -24.37
N GLY A 77 6.42 -7.32 -23.94
CA GLY A 77 5.98 -7.47 -22.56
C GLY A 77 5.35 -8.83 -22.26
N SER A 78 6.11 -9.93 -22.36
CA SER A 78 5.84 -11.27 -21.80
C SER A 78 4.45 -11.94 -21.90
N ILE A 79 3.44 -11.37 -22.56
CA ILE A 79 2.11 -11.98 -22.63
C ILE A 79 1.46 -11.69 -23.99
N ASP A 80 1.04 -12.78 -24.64
CA ASP A 80 0.21 -12.76 -25.85
C ASP A 80 -1.18 -12.21 -25.47
N GLY A 81 -1.39 -10.89 -25.59
CA GLY A 81 -2.68 -10.23 -25.41
C GLY A 81 -3.30 -9.86 -26.76
N MET A 82 -4.63 -9.96 -26.86
CA MET A 82 -5.37 -9.35 -27.98
C MET A 82 -5.74 -7.90 -27.62
N ALA A 83 -6.23 -7.14 -28.59
CA ALA A 83 -6.69 -5.77 -28.42
C ALA A 83 -7.95 -5.62 -29.25
N ILE A 84 -8.82 -4.67 -28.90
CA ILE A 84 -9.94 -4.34 -29.76
C ILE A 84 -9.41 -3.65 -31.02
N GLY A 85 -9.37 -4.40 -32.11
CA GLY A 85 -9.02 -3.93 -33.45
C GLY A 85 -10.28 -3.72 -34.27
N TYR A 86 -10.53 -2.49 -34.68
CA TYR A 86 -11.60 -2.18 -35.62
C TYR A 86 -11.04 -1.60 -36.92
N PHE A 87 -11.55 -2.12 -38.03
CA PHE A 87 -11.42 -1.54 -39.35
C PHE A 87 -12.74 -0.84 -39.72
N GLY A 88 -12.64 0.25 -40.50
CA GLY A 88 -13.77 1.11 -40.84
C GLY A 88 -13.90 2.40 -40.03
N PHE A 89 -12.93 2.76 -39.19
CA PHE A 89 -12.85 4.12 -38.63
C PHE A 89 -12.89 5.19 -39.74
N SER A 90 -13.37 6.38 -39.40
CA SER A 90 -13.78 7.40 -40.37
C SER A 90 -12.69 7.78 -41.38
N ASN A 91 -13.09 8.00 -42.63
CA ASN A 91 -12.21 8.52 -43.69
C ASN A 91 -12.27 10.06 -43.82
N VAL A 92 -12.94 10.74 -42.88
CA VAL A 92 -13.12 12.19 -42.93
C VAL A 92 -11.81 12.93 -42.64
N ALA A 93 -11.55 13.93 -43.48
CA ALA A 93 -10.34 14.77 -43.52
C ALA A 93 -10.19 15.73 -42.32
N THR A 94 -11.23 15.87 -41.50
CA THR A 94 -11.22 16.74 -40.33
C THR A 94 -11.65 15.95 -39.12
N GLN A 95 -11.22 16.38 -37.93
CA GLN A 95 -11.71 15.80 -36.68
C GLN A 95 -13.24 15.81 -36.72
N PRO A 96 -13.92 14.66 -36.56
CA PRO A 96 -15.36 14.62 -36.70
C PRO A 96 -16.06 15.52 -35.69
N SER A 97 -17.23 16.04 -36.08
CA SER A 97 -18.02 16.83 -35.15
C SER A 97 -18.48 15.96 -33.99
N ALA A 98 -18.61 16.59 -32.83
CA ALA A 98 -19.08 15.94 -31.61
C ALA A 98 -20.62 15.79 -31.58
N ALA A 99 -21.30 15.96 -32.72
CA ALA A 99 -22.75 15.91 -32.81
C ALA A 99 -23.27 14.46 -32.74
N ALA A 100 -24.46 14.30 -32.16
CA ALA A 100 -25.18 13.03 -32.01
C ALA A 100 -25.36 12.25 -33.32
N SER A 101 -25.51 12.96 -34.43
CA SER A 101 -25.77 12.39 -35.76
C SER A 101 -24.51 11.94 -36.50
N ASN A 102 -23.36 11.86 -35.83
CA ASN A 102 -22.13 11.47 -36.50
C ASN A 102 -22.24 10.02 -36.98
N THR A 103 -22.36 9.84 -38.29
CA THR A 103 -22.45 8.54 -38.98
C THR A 103 -21.09 7.84 -39.07
N ALA A 104 -20.01 8.48 -38.62
CA ALA A 104 -18.69 7.89 -38.62
C ALA A 104 -18.61 6.73 -37.62
N PRO A 105 -17.98 5.60 -37.99
CA PRO A 105 -17.86 4.47 -37.07
C PRO A 105 -17.01 4.80 -35.84
N HIS A 106 -17.49 4.42 -34.65
CA HIS A 106 -16.90 4.77 -33.36
C HIS A 106 -17.24 3.75 -32.26
N LEU A 107 -16.58 3.90 -31.12
CA LEU A 107 -16.84 3.17 -29.89
C LEU A 107 -17.36 4.11 -28.82
N ASP A 108 -18.51 3.79 -28.24
CA ASP A 108 -18.98 4.44 -27.03
C ASP A 108 -18.84 3.50 -25.85
N PHE A 109 -18.30 4.04 -24.76
CA PHE A 109 -18.22 3.40 -23.47
C PHE A 109 -19.10 4.16 -22.50
N GLY A 110 -19.99 3.46 -21.80
CA GLY A 110 -20.85 4.08 -20.78
C GLY A 110 -22.29 3.54 -20.82
N PRO A 111 -23.21 4.19 -20.10
CA PRO A 111 -22.94 5.31 -19.19
C PRO A 111 -22.17 4.85 -17.95
N TYR A 112 -21.17 5.63 -17.56
CA TYR A 112 -20.51 5.55 -16.27
C TYR A 112 -21.21 6.45 -15.25
N ASP A 113 -21.30 6.01 -14.01
CA ASP A 113 -21.71 6.84 -12.89
C ASP A 113 -20.47 7.24 -12.06
N PHE A 114 -20.13 8.53 -12.12
CA PHE A 114 -19.03 9.16 -11.41
C PHE A 114 -19.48 9.90 -10.14
N THR A 115 -20.66 9.58 -9.60
CA THR A 115 -21.13 10.13 -8.32
C THR A 115 -20.09 9.87 -7.22
N GLY A 116 -19.72 10.94 -6.52
CA GLY A 116 -18.69 10.91 -5.49
C GLY A 116 -17.26 10.82 -6.01
N LEU A 117 -17.02 10.91 -7.32
CA LEU A 117 -15.70 10.85 -7.95
C LEU A 117 -15.36 12.18 -8.65
N SER A 118 -14.09 12.56 -8.57
CA SER A 118 -13.55 13.70 -9.30
C SER A 118 -12.09 13.49 -9.69
N THR A 119 -11.54 14.43 -10.46
CA THR A 119 -10.20 14.36 -11.05
C THR A 119 -10.02 13.10 -11.91
N ILE A 120 -11.01 12.88 -12.77
CA ILE A 120 -11.09 11.70 -13.63
C ILE A 120 -10.06 11.78 -14.76
N THR A 121 -9.35 10.69 -14.98
CA THR A 121 -8.46 10.50 -16.12
C THR A 121 -8.84 9.25 -16.89
N LEU A 122 -8.51 9.26 -18.17
CA LEU A 122 -8.64 8.16 -19.09
C LEU A 122 -7.25 7.82 -19.62
N THR A 123 -6.87 6.55 -19.51
CA THR A 123 -5.70 6.01 -20.21
C THR A 123 -6.12 4.87 -21.12
N MET A 124 -5.41 4.68 -22.23
CA MET A 124 -5.54 3.50 -23.08
C MET A 124 -4.26 3.34 -23.89
N ASP A 125 -3.97 2.12 -24.30
CA ASP A 125 -2.90 1.79 -25.23
C ASP A 125 -3.44 1.76 -26.65
N VAL A 126 -2.70 2.37 -27.58
CA VAL A 126 -3.12 2.50 -28.98
C VAL A 126 -1.98 2.26 -29.95
N ILE A 127 -2.30 1.57 -31.05
CA ILE A 127 -1.43 1.36 -32.21
C ILE A 127 -2.26 1.35 -33.51
N GLY A 128 -1.70 1.92 -34.58
CA GLY A 128 -2.22 1.81 -35.94
C GLY A 128 -1.44 0.74 -36.71
N ILE A 129 -2.13 -0.16 -37.40
CA ILE A 129 -1.52 -1.25 -38.18
C ILE A 129 -1.93 -1.12 -39.64
N GLY A 130 -0.93 -1.16 -40.52
CA GLY A 130 -1.10 -1.07 -41.96
C GLY A 130 -1.17 0.37 -42.46
N ASP A 131 -0.84 0.56 -43.73
CA ASP A 131 -0.66 1.87 -44.37
C ASP A 131 -1.97 2.68 -44.48
N ARG A 132 -3.12 2.01 -44.33
CA ARG A 132 -4.48 2.60 -44.34
C ARG A 132 -5.07 2.77 -42.93
N SER A 133 -4.31 2.52 -41.86
CA SER A 133 -4.79 2.75 -40.49
C SER A 133 -5.15 4.23 -40.28
N SER A 134 -6.08 4.50 -39.35
CA SER A 134 -6.35 5.88 -38.96
C SER A 134 -5.10 6.48 -38.33
N ARG A 135 -4.70 7.66 -38.82
CA ARG A 135 -3.54 8.41 -38.35
C ARG A 135 -3.83 9.25 -37.13
N ASN A 136 -5.10 9.40 -36.77
CA ASN A 136 -5.55 10.19 -35.63
C ASN A 136 -6.64 9.46 -34.86
N LEU A 137 -6.67 9.72 -33.56
CA LEU A 137 -7.69 9.27 -32.63
C LEU A 137 -8.28 10.49 -31.93
N ALA A 138 -9.59 10.66 -32.06
CA ALA A 138 -10.36 11.64 -31.32
C ALA A 138 -11.08 10.96 -30.16
N VAL A 139 -10.99 11.60 -28.99
CA VAL A 139 -11.72 11.19 -27.79
C VAL A 139 -12.70 12.28 -27.41
N TYR A 140 -13.94 11.88 -27.16
CA TYR A 140 -15.01 12.77 -26.71
C TYR A 140 -15.62 12.25 -25.41
N TRP A 141 -16.32 13.14 -24.71
CA TRP A 141 -17.14 12.79 -23.56
C TRP A 141 -18.52 13.42 -23.68
N SER A 142 -19.50 12.87 -22.97
CA SER A 142 -20.88 13.37 -22.94
C SER A 142 -21.53 13.04 -21.60
N THR A 143 -22.48 13.88 -21.16
CA THR A 143 -23.32 13.61 -19.98
C THR A 143 -24.70 13.04 -20.34
N ASP A 144 -25.09 13.08 -21.62
CA ASP A 144 -26.42 12.71 -22.11
C ASP A 144 -26.39 11.58 -23.15
N GLY A 145 -25.20 11.21 -23.65
CA GLY A 145 -25.02 10.21 -24.71
C GLY A 145 -25.42 10.70 -26.10
N VAL A 146 -25.76 11.99 -26.23
CA VAL A 146 -26.26 12.62 -27.46
C VAL A 146 -25.29 13.71 -27.88
N THR A 147 -25.03 14.66 -27.00
CA THR A 147 -24.13 15.78 -27.24
C THR A 147 -22.76 15.43 -26.71
N PHE A 148 -21.81 15.20 -27.61
CA PHE A 148 -20.42 14.95 -27.23
C PHE A 148 -19.63 16.25 -27.25
N THR A 149 -18.58 16.30 -26.44
CA THR A 149 -17.60 17.38 -26.41
C THR A 149 -16.22 16.76 -26.60
N ALA A 150 -15.41 17.32 -27.50
CA ALA A 150 -14.07 16.82 -27.74
C ALA A 150 -13.19 17.04 -26.50
N ILE A 151 -12.48 16.00 -26.07
CA ILE A 151 -11.41 16.10 -25.07
C ILE A 151 -10.13 16.52 -25.79
N THR A 152 -9.73 15.76 -26.80
CA THR A 152 -8.52 16.03 -27.59
C THR A 152 -8.42 15.17 -28.85
N ASN A 153 -7.36 15.38 -29.62
CA ASN A 153 -6.94 14.57 -30.75
C ASN A 153 -5.47 14.16 -30.59
N ARG A 154 -5.13 12.91 -30.90
CA ARG A 154 -3.74 12.43 -30.95
C ARG A 154 -3.43 11.64 -32.22
N ALA A 155 -2.20 11.81 -32.68
CA ALA A 155 -1.67 11.00 -33.76
C ALA A 155 -1.52 9.55 -33.31
N VAL A 156 -2.00 8.63 -34.14
CA VAL A 156 -1.80 7.19 -34.02
C VAL A 156 -0.64 6.81 -34.90
N THR A 157 0.27 5.98 -34.38
CA THR A 157 1.48 5.56 -35.10
C THR A 157 1.54 4.05 -35.21
N GLY A 158 2.46 3.54 -36.05
CA GLY A 158 2.81 2.12 -36.11
C GLY A 158 3.54 1.58 -34.88
N THR A 159 3.73 2.41 -33.84
CA THR A 159 4.37 2.06 -32.58
C THR A 159 3.38 2.25 -31.44
N TYR A 160 3.56 1.46 -30.38
CA TYR A 160 2.76 1.55 -29.17
C TYR A 160 2.85 2.92 -28.54
N SER A 161 1.68 3.43 -28.18
CA SER A 161 1.55 4.66 -27.42
C SER A 161 0.51 4.48 -26.32
N ASN A 162 0.91 4.72 -25.08
CA ASN A 162 -0.03 4.96 -24.01
C ASN A 162 -0.50 6.40 -24.12
N ILE A 163 -1.81 6.59 -24.24
CA ILE A 163 -2.44 7.90 -24.26
C ILE A 163 -3.15 8.14 -22.94
N SER A 164 -2.99 9.34 -22.39
CA SER A 164 -3.58 9.75 -21.11
C SER A 164 -4.24 11.12 -21.24
N TYR A 165 -5.45 11.24 -20.71
CA TYR A 165 -6.27 12.44 -20.76
C TYR A 165 -6.93 12.70 -19.42
N THR A 166 -6.98 13.96 -19.01
CA THR A 166 -7.83 14.40 -17.89
C THR A 166 -9.17 14.82 -18.45
N LEU A 167 -10.26 14.25 -17.94
CA LEU A 167 -11.60 14.67 -18.32
C LEU A 167 -11.87 16.08 -17.75
N PRO A 168 -12.68 16.91 -18.43
CA PRO A 168 -13.04 18.23 -17.93
C PRO A 168 -13.76 18.16 -16.57
N ALA A 169 -13.71 19.25 -15.80
CA ALA A 169 -14.35 19.32 -14.49
C ALA A 169 -15.86 19.03 -14.52
N GLY A 170 -16.53 19.28 -15.66
CA GLY A 170 -17.94 18.96 -15.86
C GLY A 170 -18.26 17.46 -15.83
N ALA A 171 -17.27 16.58 -16.00
CA ALA A 171 -17.45 15.13 -15.85
C ALA A 171 -17.44 14.68 -14.38
N ASN A 172 -16.94 15.50 -13.45
CA ASN A 172 -16.86 15.12 -12.04
C ASN A 172 -18.27 15.04 -11.42
N ASN A 173 -18.48 14.06 -10.55
CA ASN A 173 -19.71 13.90 -9.77
C ASN A 173 -20.98 13.87 -10.63
N GLN A 174 -20.91 13.21 -11.80
CA GLN A 174 -22.04 13.03 -12.72
C GLN A 174 -22.54 11.59 -12.66
N THR A 175 -23.86 11.39 -12.77
CA THR A 175 -24.49 10.06 -12.76
C THR A 175 -24.43 9.34 -14.11
N THR A 176 -24.01 10.05 -15.16
CA THR A 176 -24.08 9.57 -16.53
C THR A 176 -22.96 10.21 -17.32
N ILE A 177 -21.96 9.43 -17.69
CA ILE A 177 -20.86 9.84 -18.55
C ILE A 177 -20.65 8.81 -19.65
N TYR A 178 -20.55 9.28 -20.88
CA TYR A 178 -20.15 8.47 -22.03
C TYR A 178 -18.78 8.92 -22.50
N ILE A 179 -17.94 7.97 -22.89
CA ILE A 179 -16.65 8.22 -23.55
C ILE A 179 -16.74 7.66 -24.96
N ARG A 180 -16.49 8.51 -25.95
CA ARG A 180 -16.45 8.12 -27.35
C ARG A 180 -15.03 8.10 -27.86
N VAL A 181 -14.65 7.03 -28.54
CA VAL A 181 -13.36 6.89 -29.20
C VAL A 181 -13.58 6.66 -30.70
N LEU A 182 -12.90 7.45 -31.52
CA LEU A 182 -13.02 7.39 -32.97
C LEU A 182 -11.67 7.64 -33.63
N GLY A 183 -11.33 6.82 -34.63
CA GLY A 183 -10.21 7.06 -35.55
C GLY A 183 -10.61 7.91 -36.76
N TYR A 184 -9.71 8.76 -37.26
CA TYR A 184 -9.90 9.50 -38.52
C TYR A 184 -8.58 9.81 -39.25
N ASN A 185 -8.67 10.27 -40.51
CA ASN A 185 -7.54 10.51 -41.41
C ASN A 185 -7.60 11.90 -42.07
N PRO A 186 -6.69 12.84 -41.75
CA PRO A 186 -6.87 14.23 -42.15
C PRO A 186 -6.62 14.56 -43.64
N LEU A 187 -5.91 13.75 -44.43
CA LEU A 187 -5.61 14.10 -45.84
C LEU A 187 -5.44 12.88 -46.78
N ASP A 188 -6.07 13.04 -47.96
CA ASP A 188 -5.91 12.46 -49.31
C ASP A 188 -5.76 10.96 -49.64
N ASN A 189 -5.58 10.04 -48.70
CA ASN A 189 -5.60 8.62 -49.06
C ASN A 189 -7.01 8.01 -48.92
N VAL A 190 -7.81 8.17 -49.97
CA VAL A 190 -9.22 7.75 -50.15
C VAL A 190 -9.35 6.22 -50.25
N THR A 191 -8.83 5.48 -49.26
CA THR A 191 -9.12 4.06 -49.14
C THR A 191 -9.61 3.78 -47.73
N THR A 192 -10.87 3.35 -47.64
CA THR A 192 -11.51 2.95 -46.39
C THR A 192 -10.62 1.94 -45.68
N PRO A 193 -10.31 2.12 -44.37
CA PRO A 193 -9.57 1.11 -43.63
C PRO A 193 -10.30 -0.23 -43.76
N ASP A 194 -9.57 -1.25 -44.20
CA ASP A 194 -10.07 -2.60 -44.39
C ASP A 194 -9.31 -3.58 -43.50
N ALA A 195 -9.86 -4.79 -43.35
CA ALA A 195 -9.29 -5.83 -42.49
C ALA A 195 -7.86 -6.24 -42.85
N ALA A 196 -7.36 -5.91 -44.05
CA ALA A 196 -6.05 -6.32 -44.53
C ALA A 196 -4.99 -5.20 -44.42
N ASN A 197 -5.39 -3.92 -44.45
CA ASN A 197 -4.45 -2.82 -44.66
C ASN A 197 -4.63 -1.62 -43.72
N GLY A 198 -5.63 -1.60 -42.82
CA GLY A 198 -5.83 -0.47 -41.92
C GLY A 198 -6.67 -0.78 -40.68
N VAL A 199 -6.00 -1.00 -39.55
CA VAL A 199 -6.63 -1.26 -38.25
C VAL A 199 -6.11 -0.27 -37.22
N VAL A 200 -6.98 0.25 -36.37
CA VAL A 200 -6.56 0.84 -35.08
C VAL A 200 -6.91 -0.15 -33.99
N LYS A 201 -5.92 -0.48 -33.17
CA LYS A 201 -6.09 -1.31 -31.98
C LYS A 201 -6.08 -0.42 -30.73
N ILE A 202 -7.04 -0.65 -29.85
CA ILE A 202 -7.15 -0.03 -28.52
C ILE A 202 -7.13 -1.13 -27.48
N ASP A 203 -6.44 -0.88 -26.37
CA ASP A 203 -6.39 -1.78 -25.23
C ASP A 203 -6.18 -1.04 -23.91
N ASN A 204 -6.30 -1.74 -22.79
CA ASN A 204 -6.08 -1.24 -21.44
C ASN A 204 -6.83 0.07 -21.16
N LEU A 205 -8.08 0.17 -21.64
CA LEU A 205 -8.87 1.37 -21.41
C LEU A 205 -9.18 1.45 -19.91
N THR A 206 -8.55 2.41 -19.24
CA THR A 206 -8.66 2.59 -17.80
C THR A 206 -9.17 3.99 -17.53
N LEU A 207 -10.27 4.09 -16.80
CA LEU A 207 -10.66 5.32 -16.13
C LEU A 207 -10.13 5.28 -14.70
N SER A 208 -9.59 6.39 -14.24
CA SER A 208 -9.09 6.53 -12.87
C SER A 208 -9.60 7.80 -12.21
N ALA A 209 -9.70 7.80 -10.88
CA ALA A 209 -10.00 8.99 -10.08
C ALA A 209 -8.90 9.18 -9.02
N THR A 210 -8.68 10.42 -8.58
CA THR A 210 -7.79 10.69 -7.43
C THR A 210 -8.51 11.32 -6.25
N THR A 211 -9.75 11.80 -6.41
CA THR A 211 -10.47 12.50 -5.34
C THR A 211 -11.89 11.95 -5.17
N PHE A 212 -12.21 11.49 -3.97
CA PHE A 212 -13.53 11.02 -3.57
C PHE A 212 -14.27 12.14 -2.86
N THR A 213 -15.38 12.59 -3.43
CA THR A 213 -16.20 13.72 -2.97
C THR A 213 -17.53 13.30 -2.38
N GLY A 214 -17.81 12.00 -2.33
CA GLY A 214 -19.02 11.43 -1.73
C GLY A 214 -18.74 10.10 -1.03
N ALA A 215 -19.80 9.50 -0.48
CA ALA A 215 -19.73 8.15 0.07
C ALA A 215 -19.53 7.13 -1.07
N LEU A 216 -18.63 6.16 -0.85
CA LEU A 216 -18.23 5.18 -1.87
C LEU A 216 -17.74 3.90 -1.20
N THR A 217 -17.92 2.76 -1.85
CA THR A 217 -17.21 1.53 -1.47
C THR A 217 -16.09 1.25 -2.46
N LEU A 218 -14.87 1.12 -1.94
CA LEU A 218 -13.68 0.65 -2.63
C LEU A 218 -13.61 -0.87 -2.53
N ALA A 219 -13.49 -1.55 -3.65
CA ALA A 219 -13.27 -2.98 -3.73
C ALA A 219 -11.88 -3.25 -4.29
N ASN A 220 -11.21 -4.25 -3.75
CA ASN A 220 -10.13 -4.94 -4.45
C ASN A 220 -10.83 -5.71 -5.56
N ALA A 221 -10.63 -5.28 -6.79
CA ALA A 221 -10.82 -6.18 -7.90
C ALA A 221 -9.71 -7.24 -7.76
N VAL A 222 -9.98 -8.29 -6.97
CA VAL A 222 -9.11 -9.49 -6.83
C VAL A 222 -8.86 -10.13 -8.20
N ALA A 223 -9.62 -9.71 -9.20
CA ALA A 223 -9.64 -10.21 -10.53
C ALA A 223 -9.85 -9.04 -11.48
N HIS A 224 -8.85 -8.16 -11.61
CA HIS A 224 -8.62 -7.73 -12.97
C HIS A 224 -7.83 -8.86 -13.62
N GLY A 225 -8.54 -9.75 -14.31
CA GLY A 225 -7.87 -10.87 -14.95
C GLY A 225 -7.95 -12.28 -14.35
N GLU A 226 -8.92 -12.62 -13.47
CA GLU A 226 -9.25 -14.07 -13.31
C GLU A 226 -9.81 -14.66 -14.64
N GLY A 227 -10.06 -13.81 -15.64
CA GLY A 227 -10.32 -14.16 -17.03
C GLY A 227 -9.12 -14.02 -17.96
N LEU A 228 -7.91 -13.61 -17.51
CA LEU A 228 -6.78 -13.53 -18.43
C LEU A 228 -6.40 -14.94 -18.85
N SER A 229 -6.50 -15.19 -20.14
CA SER A 229 -5.93 -16.37 -20.79
C SER A 229 -4.41 -16.45 -20.59
N SER A 230 -3.80 -15.32 -20.24
CA SER A 230 -2.38 -15.12 -20.00
C SER A 230 -1.93 -15.51 -18.57
N GLY A 231 -2.87 -15.82 -17.67
CA GLY A 231 -2.56 -16.23 -16.28
C GLY A 231 -2.03 -15.10 -15.40
N GLY A 232 -2.09 -13.85 -15.85
CA GLY A 232 -1.75 -12.69 -15.05
C GLY A 232 -2.91 -12.26 -14.15
N THR A 233 -2.59 -11.66 -13.01
CA THR A 233 -3.56 -10.91 -12.19
C THR A 233 -3.12 -9.45 -12.25
N TYR A 234 -3.89 -8.58 -12.89
CA TYR A 234 -3.70 -7.15 -12.69
C TYR A 234 -4.16 -6.82 -11.27
N VAL A 235 -3.21 -6.46 -10.41
CA VAL A 235 -3.52 -5.98 -9.07
C VAL A 235 -3.63 -4.46 -9.16
N PRO A 236 -4.81 -3.87 -8.92
CA PRO A 236 -4.98 -2.43 -9.06
C PRO A 236 -4.04 -1.73 -8.08
N ASP A 237 -3.20 -0.85 -8.62
CA ASP A 237 -2.26 -0.06 -7.84
C ASP A 237 -2.98 1.16 -7.26
N TYR A 238 -3.34 1.14 -5.98
CA TYR A 238 -3.94 2.31 -5.33
C TYR A 238 -2.85 3.35 -5.07
N GLY A 239 -2.62 4.19 -6.07
CA GLY A 239 -1.64 5.27 -6.03
C GLY A 239 -1.98 6.35 -5.03
N VAL A 240 -2.56 7.45 -5.52
CA VAL A 240 -2.94 8.58 -4.68
C VAL A 240 -4.46 8.61 -4.56
N ALA A 241 -4.94 8.71 -3.32
CA ALA A 241 -6.34 8.88 -3.00
C ALA A 241 -6.54 10.09 -2.10
N THR A 242 -7.41 11.01 -2.51
CA THR A 242 -7.83 12.16 -1.71
C THR A 242 -9.26 11.93 -1.26
N ILE A 243 -9.47 11.76 0.04
CA ILE A 243 -10.79 11.67 0.64
C ILE A 243 -11.22 13.10 1.01
N ASN A 244 -12.16 13.60 0.23
CA ASN A 244 -12.80 14.90 0.41
C ASN A 244 -14.32 14.76 0.34
N SER A 245 -14.85 13.69 0.94
CA SER A 245 -16.26 13.33 0.90
C SER A 245 -17.14 14.21 1.78
N GLY A 246 -16.55 15.09 2.59
CA GLY A 246 -17.26 15.90 3.58
C GLY A 246 -17.42 15.16 4.90
N ALA A 247 -17.67 15.92 5.97
CA ALA A 247 -17.86 15.35 7.30
C ALA A 247 -19.09 14.43 7.33
N GLY A 248 -18.94 13.22 7.86
CA GLY A 248 -20.01 12.22 7.98
C GLY A 248 -20.22 11.33 6.75
N ASN A 249 -19.46 11.54 5.66
CA ASN A 249 -19.45 10.63 4.52
C ASN A 249 -18.22 9.74 4.57
N ASP A 250 -18.44 8.43 4.41
CA ASP A 250 -17.42 7.41 4.51
C ASP A 250 -17.06 6.84 3.14
N VAL A 251 -15.75 6.69 2.90
CA VAL A 251 -15.20 5.83 1.86
C VAL A 251 -14.87 4.50 2.52
N THR A 252 -15.54 3.42 2.12
CA THR A 252 -15.47 2.12 2.80
C THR A 252 -14.70 1.10 1.99
N MET A 253 -13.88 0.27 2.62
CA MET A 253 -13.23 -0.87 1.99
C MET A 253 -14.13 -2.11 2.07
N SER A 254 -14.41 -2.77 0.94
CA SER A 254 -15.12 -4.06 0.91
C SER A 254 -14.18 -5.28 0.97
N SER A 255 -12.88 -5.06 0.82
CA SER A 255 -11.84 -6.09 0.83
C SER A 255 -10.49 -5.49 1.26
N ALA A 256 -9.46 -6.33 1.38
CA ALA A 256 -8.10 -5.86 1.65
C ALA A 256 -7.57 -4.98 0.51
N LEU A 257 -6.98 -3.82 0.82
CA LEU A 257 -6.44 -2.87 -0.15
C LEU A 257 -4.97 -2.53 0.16
N THR A 258 -4.17 -2.38 -0.89
CA THR A 258 -2.78 -1.91 -0.81
C THR A 258 -2.62 -0.57 -1.51
N PHE A 259 -2.23 0.46 -0.77
CA PHE A 259 -1.86 1.77 -1.31
C PHE A 259 -0.36 1.88 -1.48
N THR A 260 0.11 2.09 -2.71
CA THR A 260 1.54 2.34 -3.00
C THR A 260 1.87 3.82 -3.04
N GLY A 261 0.86 4.71 -3.07
CA GLY A 261 1.03 6.14 -2.90
C GLY A 261 0.40 6.66 -1.60
N ARG A 262 -0.01 7.92 -1.61
CA ARG A 262 -0.46 8.66 -0.43
C ARG A 262 -1.99 8.72 -0.36
N ILE A 263 -2.53 8.42 0.82
CA ILE A 263 -3.90 8.77 1.22
C ILE A 263 -3.89 10.17 1.80
N THR A 264 -4.73 11.06 1.28
CA THR A 264 -4.91 12.43 1.78
C THR A 264 -6.33 12.56 2.33
N LEU A 265 -6.44 12.75 3.65
CA LEU A 265 -7.70 13.00 4.33
C LEU A 265 -7.92 14.52 4.42
N THR A 266 -8.68 15.07 3.48
CA THR A 266 -9.04 16.49 3.45
C THR A 266 -10.30 16.73 4.27
N SER A 267 -11.36 15.97 3.98
CA SER A 267 -12.62 15.95 4.74
C SER A 267 -13.31 14.59 4.51
N GLY A 268 -13.84 13.97 5.57
CA GLY A 268 -14.42 12.62 5.50
C GLY A 268 -13.46 11.51 5.90
N ASN A 269 -13.97 10.28 5.93
CA ASN A 269 -13.29 9.16 6.60
C ASN A 269 -13.01 8.00 5.66
N LEU A 270 -11.96 7.24 5.96
CA LEU A 270 -11.73 5.91 5.38
C LEU A 270 -12.20 4.86 6.39
N VAL A 271 -13.11 3.96 6.01
CA VAL A 271 -13.59 2.87 6.86
C VAL A 271 -13.00 1.56 6.36
N VAL A 272 -12.14 0.93 7.17
CA VAL A 272 -11.44 -0.29 6.78
C VAL A 272 -12.33 -1.54 6.87
N GLY A 273 -13.32 -1.54 7.77
CA GLY A 273 -14.16 -2.72 7.99
C GLY A 273 -13.35 -3.92 8.47
N SER A 274 -13.73 -5.15 8.13
CA SER A 274 -13.00 -6.38 8.53
C SER A 274 -11.84 -6.73 7.58
N ASN A 275 -11.11 -5.73 7.09
CA ASN A 275 -10.10 -5.89 6.04
C ASN A 275 -8.69 -5.49 6.49
N THR A 276 -7.71 -5.81 5.65
CA THR A 276 -6.33 -5.32 5.77
C THR A 276 -6.14 -4.05 4.95
N LEU A 277 -5.63 -2.99 5.59
CA LEU A 277 -5.14 -1.80 4.91
C LEU A 277 -3.60 -1.84 4.89
N SER A 278 -3.02 -1.93 3.70
CA SER A 278 -1.57 -1.95 3.52
C SER A 278 -1.07 -0.64 2.89
N LEU A 279 -0.05 -0.03 3.48
CA LEU A 279 0.51 1.28 3.09
C LEU A 279 1.97 1.12 2.65
N ASN A 280 2.19 0.95 1.35
CA ASN A 280 3.47 0.59 0.72
C ASN A 280 4.17 1.77 0.03
N TYR A 281 3.95 2.99 0.52
CA TYR A 281 4.56 4.19 -0.04
C TYR A 281 5.96 4.47 0.53
N ASN A 282 6.91 4.79 -0.36
CA ASN A 282 8.25 5.25 0.02
C ASN A 282 8.27 6.74 0.36
N GLY A 283 7.52 7.09 1.41
CA GLY A 283 7.37 8.43 1.94
C GLY A 283 6.30 8.44 3.04
N THR A 284 5.69 9.58 3.30
CA THR A 284 4.54 9.68 4.22
C THR A 284 3.26 9.18 3.55
N PRO A 285 2.68 8.03 3.96
CA PRO A 285 1.54 7.40 3.30
C PRO A 285 0.22 8.06 3.64
N ILE A 286 0.15 8.83 4.74
CA ILE A 286 -1.06 9.53 5.17
C ILE A 286 -0.74 11.01 5.33
N ALA A 287 -1.42 11.85 4.55
CA ALA A 287 -1.56 13.27 4.84
C ALA A 287 -2.95 13.54 5.40
N ARG A 288 -3.06 14.42 6.38
CA ARG A 288 -4.32 14.67 7.07
C ARG A 288 -4.48 16.14 7.38
N THR A 289 -5.58 16.72 6.90
CA THR A 289 -6.11 18.03 7.31
C THR A 289 -7.27 17.83 8.27
N SER A 290 -8.18 16.90 7.95
CA SER A 290 -9.34 16.50 8.77
C SER A 290 -9.68 15.03 8.51
N GLY A 291 -10.79 14.54 9.07
CA GLY A 291 -11.21 13.14 8.93
C GLY A 291 -10.36 12.16 9.73
N PHE A 292 -10.67 10.87 9.58
CA PHE A 292 -9.98 9.78 10.25
C PHE A 292 -10.05 8.48 9.43
N ILE A 293 -9.24 7.50 9.84
CA ILE A 293 -9.34 6.10 9.46
C ILE A 293 -10.08 5.36 10.57
N SER A 294 -11.24 4.79 10.24
CA SER A 294 -12.02 3.95 11.12
C SER A 294 -11.56 2.50 10.96
N MET A 295 -11.09 1.92 12.06
CA MET A 295 -10.68 0.54 12.15
C MET A 295 -11.71 -0.23 13.00
N SER A 296 -11.79 -1.54 12.80
CA SER A 296 -12.55 -2.46 13.63
C SER A 296 -11.61 -3.47 14.29
N ALA A 297 -12.09 -4.17 15.32
CA ALA A 297 -11.31 -5.19 16.04
C ALA A 297 -10.77 -6.32 15.14
N THR A 298 -11.31 -6.49 13.93
CA THR A 298 -10.88 -7.49 12.94
C THR A 298 -10.05 -6.90 11.80
N SER A 299 -9.86 -5.58 11.76
CA SER A 299 -9.02 -4.92 10.75
C SER A 299 -7.54 -5.17 11.00
N ASN A 300 -6.74 -5.23 9.95
CA ASN A 300 -5.27 -5.24 10.06
C ASN A 300 -4.70 -3.97 9.41
N LEU A 301 -3.58 -3.47 9.95
CA LEU A 301 -2.83 -2.38 9.37
C LEU A 301 -1.40 -2.81 9.09
N GLU A 302 -0.97 -2.65 7.84
CA GLU A 302 0.40 -2.95 7.41
C GLU A 302 1.06 -1.66 6.88
N ILE A 303 2.28 -1.39 7.33
CA ILE A 303 3.06 -0.24 6.87
C ILE A 303 4.38 -0.74 6.29
N GLY A 304 4.45 -0.69 4.97
CA GLY A 304 5.55 -1.18 4.16
C GLY A 304 5.49 -2.69 3.88
N ASN A 305 6.28 -3.10 2.89
CA ASN A 305 6.42 -4.48 2.43
C ASN A 305 7.90 -4.92 2.38
N GLY A 306 8.77 -4.25 3.13
CA GLY A 306 10.20 -4.56 3.22
C GLY A 306 11.07 -3.89 2.16
N THR A 307 10.51 -2.99 1.33
CA THR A 307 11.27 -2.27 0.28
C THR A 307 11.47 -0.79 0.59
N GLN A 308 10.65 -0.20 1.45
CA GLN A 308 10.66 1.25 1.69
C GLN A 308 11.81 1.66 2.61
N THR A 309 12.42 2.82 2.32
CA THR A 309 13.63 3.33 2.99
C THR A 309 13.45 4.70 3.63
N SER A 310 12.42 5.46 3.22
CA SER A 310 12.19 6.80 3.76
C SER A 310 11.60 6.78 5.17
N THR A 311 11.97 7.76 5.98
CA THR A 311 11.27 8.08 7.23
C THR A 311 9.87 8.60 6.91
N THR A 312 8.91 8.16 7.71
CA THR A 312 7.48 8.48 7.57
C THR A 312 6.89 8.83 8.92
N THR A 313 5.77 9.55 8.91
CA THR A 313 5.01 9.89 10.12
C THR A 313 3.55 9.59 9.88
N ILE A 314 2.95 8.77 10.76
CA ILE A 314 1.49 8.67 10.85
C ILE A 314 1.00 9.90 11.62
N PRO A 315 0.19 10.79 11.01
CA PRO A 315 -0.26 12.02 11.68
C PRO A 315 -0.99 11.76 13.00
N ASN A 316 -1.05 12.78 13.86
CA ASN A 316 -1.86 12.71 15.08
C ASN A 316 -3.34 12.54 14.73
N ASN A 317 -4.10 11.84 15.59
CA ASN A 317 -5.54 11.65 15.47
C ASN A 317 -5.96 11.08 14.10
N THR A 318 -5.10 10.25 13.49
CA THR A 318 -5.40 9.53 12.25
C THR A 318 -6.52 8.52 12.47
N PHE A 319 -6.66 7.96 13.67
CA PHE A 319 -7.67 6.95 13.97
C PHE A 319 -8.75 7.44 14.95
N VAL A 320 -9.96 6.86 14.89
CA VAL A 320 -11.08 7.16 15.80
C VAL A 320 -10.76 6.70 17.21
N THR A 321 -10.88 7.57 18.22
CA THR A 321 -10.64 7.20 19.63
C THR A 321 -11.92 6.72 20.32
N PRO A 322 -11.92 5.59 21.05
CA PRO A 322 -10.82 4.63 21.20
C PRO A 322 -10.60 3.81 19.92
N THR A 323 -9.35 3.64 19.50
CA THR A 323 -9.01 2.85 18.31
C THR A 323 -8.66 1.42 18.71
N SER A 324 -9.43 0.45 18.23
CA SER A 324 -9.10 -0.97 18.38
C SER A 324 -9.03 -1.68 17.04
N PHE A 325 -7.98 -2.45 16.79
CA PHE A 325 -7.89 -3.32 15.61
C PHE A 325 -7.08 -4.59 15.86
N ASN A 326 -7.04 -5.51 14.91
CA ASN A 326 -6.48 -6.84 15.13
C ASN A 326 -4.96 -6.79 15.24
N SER A 327 -4.28 -6.39 14.16
CA SER A 327 -2.82 -6.41 14.11
C SER A 327 -2.23 -5.17 13.47
N LEU A 328 -0.99 -4.87 13.88
CA LEU A 328 -0.14 -3.87 13.27
C LEU A 328 1.15 -4.53 12.80
N ALA A 329 1.45 -4.45 11.51
CA ALA A 329 2.73 -4.87 10.96
C ALA A 329 3.49 -3.66 10.42
N ILE A 330 4.75 -3.49 10.83
CA ILE A 330 5.68 -2.53 10.27
C ILE A 330 6.78 -3.31 9.57
N ASN A 331 6.79 -3.30 8.24
CA ASN A 331 7.80 -4.00 7.44
C ASN A 331 8.48 -3.00 6.50
N ARG A 332 9.56 -2.37 6.96
CA ARG A 332 10.30 -1.38 6.14
C ARG A 332 11.76 -1.78 6.06
N LEU A 333 12.37 -1.60 4.88
CA LEU A 333 13.78 -1.91 4.67
C LEU A 333 14.67 -1.09 5.60
N SER A 334 14.41 0.22 5.68
CA SER A 334 15.09 1.18 6.54
C SER A 334 14.19 2.40 6.82
N GLY A 335 14.74 3.40 7.51
CA GLY A 335 14.01 4.60 7.91
C GLY A 335 13.10 4.36 9.12
N THR A 336 12.51 5.44 9.62
CA THR A 336 11.65 5.40 10.82
C THR A 336 10.19 5.60 10.47
N THR A 337 9.31 4.72 10.94
CA THR A 337 7.87 4.96 11.05
C THR A 337 7.60 5.65 12.38
N ASN A 338 7.44 6.97 12.35
CA ASN A 338 7.03 7.75 13.52
C ASN A 338 5.51 7.60 13.72
N TRP A 339 5.12 6.98 14.81
CA TRP A 339 3.74 6.94 15.24
C TRP A 339 3.40 8.26 15.94
N GLY A 340 2.58 9.08 15.29
CA GLY A 340 2.02 10.28 15.92
C GLY A 340 1.12 9.94 17.09
N ASN A 341 0.48 10.96 17.64
CA ASN A 341 -0.41 10.87 18.78
C ASN A 341 -1.70 10.11 18.44
N ASN A 342 -1.63 8.78 18.51
CA ASN A 342 -2.72 7.84 18.21
C ASN A 342 -2.68 6.70 19.23
N PRO A 343 -3.41 6.81 20.36
CA PRO A 343 -3.61 5.69 21.25
C PRO A 343 -4.36 4.57 20.52
N ILE A 344 -3.82 3.34 20.61
CA ILE A 344 -4.40 2.17 19.96
C ILE A 344 -4.41 0.95 20.90
N THR A 345 -5.37 0.07 20.70
CA THR A 345 -5.40 -1.27 21.28
C THR A 345 -5.42 -2.30 20.16
N LEU A 346 -4.44 -3.19 20.14
CA LEU A 346 -4.42 -4.34 19.25
C LEU A 346 -5.08 -5.51 19.97
N SER A 347 -6.04 -6.21 19.36
CA SER A 347 -6.58 -7.45 19.93
C SER A 347 -5.64 -8.64 19.69
N GLY A 348 -4.87 -8.59 18.60
CA GLY A 348 -3.83 -9.54 18.24
C GLY A 348 -2.44 -8.93 18.38
N ASP A 349 -1.60 -9.18 17.38
CA ASP A 349 -0.14 -9.00 17.48
C ASP A 349 0.36 -7.66 16.91
N LEU A 350 1.53 -7.26 17.40
CA LEU A 350 2.38 -6.23 16.80
C LEU A 350 3.62 -6.90 16.19
N GLU A 351 3.87 -6.68 14.90
CA GLU A 351 5.10 -7.14 14.26
C GLU A 351 5.93 -5.96 13.73
N VAL A 352 7.23 -5.97 14.01
CA VAL A 352 8.20 -5.04 13.45
C VAL A 352 9.31 -5.82 12.77
N THR A 353 9.30 -5.82 11.45
CA THR A 353 10.26 -6.56 10.62
C THR A 353 11.03 -5.58 9.74
N SER A 354 12.32 -5.87 9.50
CA SER A 354 13.12 -5.10 8.57
C SER A 354 14.03 -6.00 7.73
N GLY A 355 14.62 -5.45 6.68
CA GLY A 355 15.78 -6.07 6.02
C GLY A 355 17.10 -5.51 6.54
N THR A 356 17.10 -4.29 7.10
CA THR A 356 18.35 -3.63 7.56
C THR A 356 18.20 -2.87 8.87
N THR A 357 17.51 -1.72 8.92
CA THR A 357 17.46 -0.85 10.12
C THR A 357 16.11 -0.15 10.31
N GLY A 358 15.06 -0.68 9.67
CA GLY A 358 13.70 -0.16 9.77
C GLY A 358 13.24 -0.05 11.23
N THR A 359 12.79 1.13 11.60
CA THR A 359 12.41 1.45 12.99
C THR A 359 10.94 1.81 13.07
N PHE A 360 10.21 1.21 14.01
CA PHE A 360 8.92 1.71 14.48
C PHE A 360 9.14 2.53 15.75
N ALA A 361 8.88 3.84 15.68
CA ALA A 361 9.08 4.77 16.79
C ALA A 361 7.73 5.25 17.34
N ILE A 362 7.44 4.88 18.59
CA ILE A 362 6.23 5.27 19.30
C ILE A 362 6.48 6.62 19.97
N ASN A 363 5.97 7.68 19.33
CA ASN A 363 6.04 9.06 19.83
C ASN A 363 4.66 9.54 20.36
N ASN A 364 3.81 8.60 20.77
CA ASN A 364 2.46 8.90 21.26
C ASN A 364 2.56 9.64 22.60
N ALA A 365 2.21 10.93 22.63
CA ALA A 365 2.30 11.77 23.83
C ALA A 365 1.08 11.64 24.74
N THR A 366 -0.05 11.14 24.23
CA THR A 366 -1.27 10.91 25.00
C THR A 366 -1.75 9.48 24.80
N GLY A 367 -1.85 8.72 25.89
CA GLY A 367 -2.44 7.38 25.88
C GLY A 367 -1.45 6.25 25.56
N THR A 368 -1.98 5.03 25.55
CA THR A 368 -1.21 3.77 25.56
C THR A 368 -1.23 3.13 24.16
N ILE A 369 -0.16 2.43 23.79
CA ILE A 369 -0.23 1.37 22.77
C ILE A 369 -0.31 0.06 23.52
N SER A 370 -1.48 -0.58 23.45
CA SER A 370 -1.73 -1.87 24.11
C SER A 370 -1.81 -2.98 23.08
N VAL A 371 -1.10 -4.08 23.31
CA VAL A 371 -1.08 -5.26 22.46
C VAL A 371 -1.69 -6.43 23.23
N GLY A 372 -2.82 -6.94 22.75
CA GLY A 372 -3.53 -8.07 23.34
C GLY A 372 -2.84 -9.41 23.08
N GLY A 373 -2.15 -9.54 21.96
CA GLY A 373 -1.30 -10.68 21.61
C GLY A 373 0.17 -10.46 21.96
N ASN A 374 1.05 -10.97 21.10
CA ASN A 374 2.49 -10.87 21.20
C ASN A 374 3.03 -9.65 20.45
N THR A 375 4.24 -9.24 20.78
CA THR A 375 5.04 -8.32 19.97
C THR A 375 6.28 -9.04 19.44
N ALA A 376 6.41 -9.14 18.11
CA ALA A 376 7.58 -9.71 17.46
C ALA A 376 8.44 -8.63 16.80
N ILE A 377 9.75 -8.66 17.03
CA ILE A 377 10.72 -7.75 16.44
C ILE A 377 11.76 -8.59 15.69
N ASN A 378 11.67 -8.63 14.37
CA ASN A 378 12.38 -9.59 13.53
C ASN A 378 13.36 -8.92 12.56
N ASN A 379 14.41 -9.66 12.19
CA ASN A 379 15.30 -9.35 11.05
C ASN A 379 15.86 -7.92 11.06
N ASN A 380 16.54 -7.52 12.14
CA ASN A 380 17.02 -6.15 12.35
C ASN A 380 15.94 -5.06 12.47
N GLY A 381 14.65 -5.45 12.56
CA GLY A 381 13.58 -4.54 12.94
C GLY A 381 13.85 -3.89 14.29
N ARG A 382 13.42 -2.63 14.45
CA ARG A 382 13.64 -1.88 15.68
C ARG A 382 12.33 -1.33 16.20
N LEU A 383 11.96 -1.62 17.43
CA LEU A 383 10.85 -0.98 18.13
C LEU A 383 11.42 0.01 19.14
N THR A 384 11.04 1.28 19.08
CA THR A 384 11.49 2.32 19.99
C THR A 384 10.32 3.01 20.68
N VAL A 385 10.31 3.03 22.01
CA VAL A 385 9.35 3.75 22.85
C VAL A 385 10.00 5.04 23.33
N SER A 386 9.69 6.15 22.66
CA SER A 386 10.38 7.44 22.79
C SER A 386 9.52 8.56 23.41
N ALA A 387 8.25 8.30 23.72
CA ALA A 387 7.40 9.18 24.53
C ALA A 387 7.06 8.54 25.90
N ALA A 388 6.72 9.36 26.89
CA ALA A 388 6.54 8.98 28.31
C ALA A 388 5.28 8.13 28.61
N ASN A 389 4.76 7.39 27.63
CA ASN A 389 3.55 6.60 27.79
C ASN A 389 3.82 5.10 27.82
N ASN A 390 2.85 4.37 28.36
CA ASN A 390 2.92 2.93 28.54
C ASN A 390 2.82 2.23 27.17
N PHE A 391 3.81 1.41 26.87
CA PHE A 391 3.67 0.33 25.89
C PHE A 391 3.32 -0.93 26.69
N SER A 392 2.16 -1.52 26.45
CA SER A 392 1.72 -2.72 27.16
C SER A 392 1.52 -3.89 26.22
N VAL A 393 1.98 -5.07 26.63
CA VAL A 393 1.85 -6.32 25.88
C VAL A 393 1.31 -7.38 26.83
N THR A 394 0.19 -8.00 26.47
CA THR A 394 -0.42 -9.07 27.28
C THR A 394 0.29 -10.40 27.03
N GLY A 395 0.70 -10.66 25.79
CA GLY A 395 1.52 -11.81 25.42
C GLY A 395 3.01 -11.59 25.68
N ASN A 396 3.83 -12.22 24.85
CA ASN A 396 5.28 -12.14 24.90
C ASN A 396 5.81 -10.98 24.05
N VAL A 397 7.02 -10.53 24.37
CA VAL A 397 7.85 -9.73 23.47
C VAL A 397 9.01 -10.58 22.99
N ASP A 398 9.05 -10.87 21.70
CA ASP A 398 10.03 -11.73 21.04
C ASP A 398 10.94 -10.89 20.14
N LEU A 399 12.23 -10.84 20.45
CA LEU A 399 13.22 -10.22 19.58
C LEU A 399 14.02 -11.32 18.87
N ASN A 400 13.98 -11.34 17.55
CA ASN A 400 14.60 -12.38 16.73
C ASN A 400 15.54 -11.76 15.68
N ASN A 401 16.58 -12.50 15.30
CA ASN A 401 17.45 -12.18 14.16
C ASN A 401 17.92 -10.72 14.15
N SER A 402 18.62 -10.31 15.22
CA SER A 402 19.12 -8.93 15.41
C SER A 402 18.03 -7.87 15.64
N GLY A 403 16.79 -8.26 15.96
CA GLY A 403 15.74 -7.34 16.39
C GLY A 403 16.15 -6.53 17.61
N ILE A 404 15.75 -5.25 17.66
CA ILE A 404 16.12 -4.33 18.76
C ILE A 404 14.88 -3.70 19.38
N PHE A 405 14.70 -3.89 20.68
CA PHE A 405 13.69 -3.18 21.47
C PHE A 405 14.36 -2.08 22.29
N THR A 406 13.94 -0.83 22.10
CA THR A 406 14.48 0.33 22.81
C THR A 406 13.39 1.04 23.60
N VAL A 407 13.64 1.31 24.88
CA VAL A 407 12.81 2.18 25.72
C VAL A 407 13.69 3.34 26.17
N SER A 408 13.36 4.56 25.75
CA SER A 408 14.29 5.69 25.85
C SER A 408 13.71 7.02 26.33
N ALA A 409 12.38 7.14 26.49
CA ALA A 409 11.80 8.37 27.03
C ALA A 409 12.02 8.50 28.56
N THR A 410 12.09 9.75 29.04
CA THR A 410 12.01 10.05 30.48
C THR A 410 10.70 9.50 31.04
N ASN A 411 10.76 8.60 32.02
CA ASN A 411 9.61 7.92 32.63
C ASN A 411 8.82 7.03 31.66
N ALA A 412 9.42 6.58 30.55
CA ALA A 412 8.81 5.55 29.71
C ALA A 412 8.76 4.21 30.45
N ASN A 413 7.60 3.56 30.37
CA ASN A 413 7.39 2.21 30.89
C ASN A 413 6.98 1.28 29.76
N ALA A 414 7.62 0.12 29.70
CA ALA A 414 7.12 -1.03 28.95
C ALA A 414 6.61 -2.05 29.95
N SER A 415 5.37 -2.51 29.79
CA SER A 415 4.77 -3.56 30.60
C SER A 415 4.48 -4.77 29.72
N ILE A 416 5.07 -5.91 30.08
CA ILE A 416 4.96 -7.16 29.35
C ILE A 416 4.41 -8.17 30.35
N ALA A 417 3.17 -8.62 30.19
CA ALA A 417 2.59 -9.59 31.10
C ALA A 417 3.16 -11.00 30.88
N GLY A 418 3.47 -11.35 29.63
CA GLY A 418 4.15 -12.59 29.27
C GLY A 418 5.68 -12.52 29.44
N ASN A 419 6.39 -13.26 28.59
CA ASN A 419 7.84 -13.36 28.59
C ASN A 419 8.48 -12.23 27.76
N LEU A 420 9.71 -11.87 28.12
CA LEU A 420 10.59 -11.09 27.25
C LEU A 420 11.72 -11.99 26.75
N ASN A 421 11.77 -12.23 25.44
CA ASN A 421 12.71 -13.16 24.81
C ASN A 421 13.68 -12.41 23.90
N ILE A 422 14.98 -12.51 24.19
CA ILE A 422 16.06 -11.93 23.37
C ILE A 422 16.76 -13.08 22.66
N ASN A 423 16.36 -13.38 21.43
CA ASN A 423 16.84 -14.55 20.68
C ASN A 423 17.92 -14.16 19.66
N ASN A 424 18.87 -15.07 19.43
CA ASN A 424 19.97 -14.87 18.46
C ASN A 424 20.69 -13.54 18.74
N SER A 425 21.13 -12.80 17.72
CA SER A 425 21.84 -11.52 17.88
C SER A 425 20.96 -10.33 18.32
N ALA A 426 19.74 -10.57 18.83
CA ALA A 426 18.83 -9.50 19.26
C ALA A 426 19.32 -8.73 20.49
N GLN A 427 18.74 -7.55 20.73
CA GLN A 427 19.12 -6.69 21.85
C GLN A 427 17.94 -5.91 22.45
N VAL A 428 17.92 -5.81 23.77
CA VAL A 428 17.08 -4.83 24.49
C VAL A 428 17.96 -3.66 24.95
N VAL A 429 17.49 -2.43 24.75
CA VAL A 429 18.17 -1.19 25.14
C VAL A 429 17.23 -0.34 26.01
N ALA A 430 17.57 -0.17 27.28
CA ALA A 430 16.91 0.80 28.15
C ALA A 430 17.82 2.03 28.29
N SER A 431 17.50 3.13 27.62
CA SER A 431 18.39 4.29 27.52
C SER A 431 17.65 5.61 27.71
N GLY A 432 17.44 6.02 28.97
CA GLY A 432 17.00 7.39 29.26
C GLY A 432 18.11 8.37 28.88
N THR A 433 17.83 9.30 27.95
CA THR A 433 18.83 10.29 27.48
C THR A 433 19.02 11.47 28.44
N ASN A 434 18.16 11.61 29.46
CA ASN A 434 18.22 12.69 30.44
C ASN A 434 18.71 12.20 31.81
N THR A 435 19.49 13.03 32.50
CA THR A 435 19.86 12.85 33.91
C THR A 435 18.59 12.84 34.77
N GLY A 436 18.28 11.71 35.43
CA GLY A 436 17.06 11.52 36.22
C GLY A 436 15.91 10.81 35.50
N ALA A 437 16.09 10.38 34.24
CA ALA A 437 15.12 9.57 33.52
C ALA A 437 15.10 8.12 34.02
N ASN A 438 14.01 7.75 34.69
CA ASN A 438 13.70 6.35 35.00
C ASN A 438 13.16 5.66 33.74
N VAL A 439 13.79 4.57 33.34
CA VAL A 439 13.24 3.65 32.32
C VAL A 439 12.95 2.34 33.00
N THR A 440 11.69 1.90 32.95
CA THR A 440 11.27 0.62 33.54
C THR A 440 10.73 -0.31 32.48
N ILE A 441 11.27 -1.52 32.44
CA ILE A 441 10.66 -2.64 31.72
C ILE A 441 10.13 -3.61 32.78
N LEU A 442 8.82 -3.84 32.80
CA LEU A 442 8.18 -4.81 33.67
C LEU A 442 7.90 -6.06 32.86
N VAL A 443 8.40 -7.20 33.31
CA VAL A 443 8.19 -8.52 32.71
C VAL A 443 7.47 -9.37 33.73
N GLY A 444 6.20 -9.69 33.51
CA GLY A 444 5.39 -10.53 34.40
C GLY A 444 5.82 -11.99 34.36
N GLY A 445 6.20 -12.47 33.17
CA GLY A 445 6.71 -13.81 32.94
C GLY A 445 8.24 -13.92 33.09
N ASN A 446 8.82 -14.85 32.34
CA ASN A 446 10.26 -15.09 32.30
C ASN A 446 10.97 -14.02 31.46
N PHE A 447 12.20 -13.71 31.84
CA PHE A 447 13.12 -12.91 31.04
C PHE A 447 14.23 -13.80 30.50
N ASN A 448 14.22 -14.05 29.19
CA ASN A 448 15.12 -14.99 28.53
C ASN A 448 16.16 -14.21 27.70
N ILE A 449 17.43 -14.25 28.11
CA ILE A 449 18.52 -13.47 27.53
C ILE A 449 19.43 -14.38 26.72
N GLY A 450 19.20 -14.47 25.40
CA GLY A 450 20.05 -15.24 24.48
C GLY A 450 21.31 -14.50 24.01
N ASN A 451 21.27 -13.16 23.93
CA ASN A 451 22.43 -12.37 23.49
C ASN A 451 22.75 -11.18 24.41
N SER A 452 22.04 -10.06 24.32
CA SER A 452 22.42 -8.89 25.12
C SER A 452 21.27 -8.04 25.62
N LEU A 453 21.39 -7.62 26.88
CA LEU A 453 20.63 -6.54 27.49
C LEU A 453 21.58 -5.37 27.74
N SER A 454 21.22 -4.17 27.28
CA SER A 454 22.00 -2.95 27.53
C SER A 454 21.17 -1.96 28.35
N LEU A 455 21.63 -1.69 29.58
CA LEU A 455 21.06 -0.68 30.45
C LEU A 455 21.97 0.55 30.39
N ASN A 456 21.51 1.60 29.71
CA ASN A 456 22.28 2.81 29.41
C ASN A 456 21.69 4.08 30.04
N GLY A 457 20.46 4.05 30.54
CA GLY A 457 19.85 5.19 31.22
C GLY A 457 20.52 5.52 32.56
N SER A 458 20.26 6.72 33.08
CA SER A 458 20.73 7.12 34.41
C SER A 458 20.14 6.23 35.52
N THR A 459 18.89 5.81 35.37
CA THR A 459 18.19 4.83 36.21
C THR A 459 17.38 3.87 35.33
N SER A 460 18.00 2.78 34.88
CA SER A 460 17.35 1.77 34.04
C SER A 460 17.09 0.49 34.84
N ILE A 461 15.83 0.07 34.88
CA ILE A 461 15.37 -1.07 35.66
C ILE A 461 14.64 -2.05 34.74
N VAL A 462 14.96 -3.33 34.90
CA VAL A 462 14.14 -4.44 34.41
C VAL A 462 13.60 -5.19 35.61
N SER A 463 12.29 -5.11 35.85
CA SER A 463 11.61 -5.87 36.91
C SER A 463 11.06 -7.16 36.33
N VAL A 464 11.40 -8.30 36.91
CA VAL A 464 11.06 -9.63 36.40
C VAL A 464 10.23 -10.37 37.45
N GLY A 465 9.02 -10.77 37.07
CA GLY A 465 8.07 -11.53 37.88
C GLY A 465 8.24 -13.05 37.74
N GLY A 466 8.99 -13.53 36.74
CA GLY A 466 9.35 -14.93 36.52
C GLY A 466 10.84 -15.21 36.69
N ASN A 467 11.34 -16.21 35.97
CA ASN A 467 12.75 -16.60 35.98
C ASN A 467 13.60 -15.73 35.05
N VAL A 468 14.91 -15.67 35.28
CA VAL A 468 15.87 -15.14 34.29
C VAL A 468 16.68 -16.30 33.74
N THR A 469 16.54 -16.57 32.44
CA THR A 469 17.17 -17.72 31.78
C THR A 469 18.00 -17.29 30.56
N GLY A 470 18.81 -18.20 30.00
CA GLY A 470 19.63 -17.95 28.82
C GLY A 470 21.13 -17.91 29.12
N SER A 471 21.91 -17.42 28.16
CA SER A 471 23.38 -17.43 28.15
C SER A 471 24.00 -16.11 27.65
N GLY A 472 23.19 -15.05 27.57
CA GLY A 472 23.62 -13.75 27.10
C GLY A 472 24.29 -12.89 28.17
N THR A 473 24.61 -11.66 27.80
CA THR A 473 25.35 -10.69 28.62
C THR A 473 24.47 -9.51 29.02
N ILE A 474 24.61 -9.05 30.26
CA ILE A 474 23.99 -7.81 30.74
C ILE A 474 25.06 -6.72 30.83
N ASN A 475 24.96 -5.72 29.97
CA ASN A 475 25.83 -4.54 30.01
C ASN A 475 25.21 -3.50 30.96
N SER A 476 25.56 -3.57 32.25
CA SER A 476 25.05 -2.69 33.31
C SER A 476 26.05 -2.51 34.46
N PHE A 477 26.99 -1.57 34.36
CA PHE A 477 28.07 -1.39 35.35
C PHE A 477 27.94 -0.15 36.24
N ALA A 478 26.76 0.48 36.30
CA ALA A 478 26.48 1.59 37.21
C ALA A 478 25.47 1.17 38.28
N ASN A 479 25.70 1.58 39.54
CA ASN A 479 24.91 1.17 40.72
C ASN A 479 23.41 1.51 40.63
N THR A 480 23.02 2.45 39.77
CA THR A 480 21.63 2.88 39.56
C THR A 480 20.88 2.08 38.50
N ARG A 481 21.54 1.10 37.86
CA ARG A 481 20.99 0.24 36.82
C ARG A 481 20.95 -1.18 37.35
N ARG A 482 19.82 -1.89 37.23
CA ARG A 482 19.65 -3.21 37.85
C ARG A 482 18.52 -4.03 37.24
N ILE A 483 18.66 -5.35 37.38
CA ILE A 483 17.54 -6.28 37.28
C ILE A 483 16.95 -6.46 38.67
N ILE A 484 15.63 -6.34 38.81
CA ILE A 484 14.92 -6.60 40.06
C ILE A 484 14.11 -7.87 39.90
N MET A 485 14.40 -8.87 40.72
CA MET A 485 13.62 -10.11 40.80
C MET A 485 12.44 -9.88 41.74
N THR A 486 11.22 -10.08 41.26
CA THR A 486 9.97 -9.90 42.02
C THR A 486 9.12 -11.19 41.99
N GLY A 487 8.23 -11.38 42.96
CA GLY A 487 7.40 -12.60 43.08
C GLY A 487 8.09 -13.74 43.87
N SER A 488 7.65 -15.00 43.74
CA SER A 488 8.18 -16.15 44.52
C SER A 488 8.82 -17.24 43.65
N GLY A 489 9.84 -17.95 44.19
CA GLY A 489 10.40 -19.18 43.62
C GLY A 489 11.11 -19.01 42.27
N LYS A 490 12.15 -18.16 42.21
CA LYS A 490 12.79 -17.78 40.94
C LYS A 490 14.13 -18.47 40.72
N THR A 491 14.49 -18.58 39.45
CA THR A 491 15.78 -19.09 39.01
C THR A 491 16.57 -18.01 38.28
N LEU A 492 17.87 -17.89 38.61
CA LEU A 492 18.85 -17.12 37.85
C LEU A 492 19.79 -18.10 37.09
N SER A 493 19.95 -17.90 35.79
CA SER A 493 20.89 -18.67 34.98
C SER A 493 22.34 -18.38 35.38
N SER A 494 23.15 -19.42 35.62
CA SER A 494 24.59 -19.26 35.86
C SER A 494 25.37 -18.95 34.59
N ALA A 495 24.75 -19.07 33.42
CA ALA A 495 25.37 -18.76 32.13
C ALA A 495 25.27 -17.27 31.75
N ILE A 496 24.65 -16.43 32.61
CA ILE A 496 24.55 -15.00 32.42
C ILE A 496 25.54 -14.29 33.33
N THR A 497 26.28 -13.34 32.79
CA THR A 497 27.05 -12.39 33.59
C THR A 497 26.13 -11.25 34.02
N TYR A 498 25.91 -11.16 35.32
CA TYR A 498 25.12 -10.08 35.90
C TYR A 498 26.02 -8.90 36.25
N GLY A 499 25.50 -7.67 36.11
CA GLY A 499 26.21 -6.47 36.58
C GLY A 499 25.65 -5.94 37.90
N ASN A 500 24.32 -5.93 38.05
CA ASN A 500 23.66 -5.53 39.29
C ASN A 500 22.26 -6.17 39.35
N VAL A 501 22.01 -6.92 40.43
CA VAL A 501 20.77 -7.65 40.64
C VAL A 501 20.24 -7.32 42.04
N GLU A 502 18.98 -6.91 42.10
CA GLU A 502 18.23 -6.80 43.34
C GLU A 502 17.29 -7.99 43.45
N ILE A 503 17.32 -8.65 44.60
CA ILE A 503 16.38 -9.72 44.92
C ILE A 503 15.32 -9.13 45.83
N ASN A 504 14.12 -8.93 45.28
CA ASN A 504 12.92 -8.51 46.01
C ASN A 504 11.84 -9.58 45.86
N SER A 505 12.21 -10.81 46.24
CA SER A 505 11.38 -11.99 46.09
C SER A 505 10.73 -12.39 47.42
N LEU A 506 9.47 -12.82 47.36
CA LEU A 506 8.73 -13.39 48.49
C LEU A 506 9.12 -14.86 48.77
N GLY A 507 10.04 -15.45 48.00
CA GLY A 507 10.48 -16.84 48.16
C GLY A 507 11.96 -17.02 47.84
N ASN A 508 12.40 -18.28 47.88
CA ASN A 508 13.79 -18.63 47.59
C ASN A 508 14.17 -18.29 46.14
N ILE A 509 15.44 -17.91 45.94
CA ILE A 509 16.08 -17.80 44.64
C ILE A 509 17.03 -18.97 44.48
N SER A 510 16.90 -19.68 43.36
CA SER A 510 17.80 -20.75 42.95
C SER A 510 18.77 -20.26 41.90
N LEU A 511 20.04 -20.63 42.03
CA LEU A 511 21.04 -20.48 40.98
C LEU A 511 21.18 -21.83 40.28
N THR A 512 21.22 -21.83 38.94
CA THR A 512 21.40 -23.07 38.16
C THR A 512 22.83 -23.63 38.18
N GLY A 513 23.77 -22.89 38.78
CA GLY A 513 25.18 -23.24 38.86
C GLY A 513 26.00 -22.11 39.49
N SER A 514 27.30 -22.11 39.21
CA SER A 514 28.21 -21.02 39.65
C SER A 514 27.93 -19.74 38.86
N THR A 515 27.27 -18.77 39.48
CA THR A 515 26.91 -17.48 38.86
C THR A 515 27.97 -16.41 39.11
N THR A 516 28.29 -15.61 38.09
CA THR A 516 29.14 -14.43 38.21
C THR A 516 28.26 -13.17 38.34
N PHE A 517 28.48 -12.42 39.42
CA PHE A 517 27.83 -11.14 39.70
C PHE A 517 28.82 -9.98 39.58
#